data_AF-A0A920HP27-F1
#
_entry.id   AF-A0A920HP27-F1
#
_cell.length_a   1.000
_cell.length_b   1.000
_cell.length_c   1.000
_cell.angle_alpha   90.00
_cell.angle_beta   90.00
_cell.angle_gamma   90.00
#
_symmetry.space_group_name_H-M   'P 1'
#
loop_
_entity.id
_entity.type
_entity.pdbx_description
1 polymer ?
#
loop_
_entity_poly.entity_id
_entity_poly.type
_entity_poly.pdbx_seq_one_letter_code
_entity_poly.pdbx_strand_id
1 'polypeptide(L)' 'MPLETQTRLLRVLSNKEFYRVGGDKPIKVDVRILTATHQNLENL' A
#
# COMPACT_ATOMS: atom_id res chain seq x y z
N MET A 1 11.87 1.13 -0.02
CA MET A 1 10.83 0.62 0.89
C MET A 1 11.20 -0.80 1.29
N PRO A 2 11.04 -1.23 2.56
CA PRO A 2 11.27 -2.61 2.97
C PRO A 2 10.34 -3.57 2.19
N LEU A 3 10.84 -4.74 1.80
CA LEU A 3 10.13 -5.68 0.93
C LEU A 3 8.78 -6.15 1.52
N GLU A 4 8.75 -6.37 2.83
CA GLU A 4 7.54 -6.81 3.54
C GLU A 4 6.43 -5.76 3.49
N THR A 5 6.79 -4.47 3.60
CA THR A 5 5.84 -3.35 3.52
C THR A 5 5.29 -3.20 2.09
N GLN A 6 6.11 -3.51 1.08
CA GLN A 6 5.70 -3.46 -0.32
C GLN A 6 4.56 -4.44 -0.63
N THR A 7 4.68 -5.68 -0.18
CA THR A 7 3.66 -6.71 -0.38
C THR A 7 2.35 -6.33 0.30
N ARG A 8 2.42 -5.73 1.51
CA ARG A 8 1.23 -5.24 2.22
C ARG A 8 0.54 -4.10 1.46
N LEU A 9 1.32 -3.17 0.90
CA LEU A 9 0.79 -2.08 0.09
C LEU A 9 0.09 -2.57 -1.19
N LEU A 10 0.68 -3.55 -1.88
CA LEU A 10 0.06 -4.16 -3.06
C LEU A 10 -1.30 -4.79 -2.73
N ARG A 11 -1.44 -5.40 -1.55
CA ARG A 11 -2.72 -5.97 -1.11
C ARG A 11 -3.81 -4.90 -0.92
N VAL A 12 -3.44 -3.74 -0.37
CA VAL A 12 -4.35 -2.59 -0.23
C VAL A 12 -4.75 -2.05 -1.61
N LEU A 13 -3.79 -1.92 -2.52
CA LEU A 13 -4.03 -1.44 -3.88
C LEU A 13 -4.96 -2.35 -4.69
N SER A 14 -4.71 -3.65 -4.67
CA SER A 14 -5.48 -4.62 -5.47
C SER A 14 -6.86 -4.92 -4.87
N ASN A 15 -6.93 -5.11 -3.54
CA ASN A 15 -8.13 -5.64 -2.89
C ASN A 15 -8.90 -4.59 -2.07
N LYS A 16 -8.37 -3.36 -1.95
CA LYS A 16 -8.95 -2.30 -1.10
C LYS A 16 -9.16 -2.75 0.35
N GLU A 17 -8.27 -3.60 0.85
CA GLU A 17 -8.37 -4.22 2.18
C GLU A 17 -7.01 -4.30 2.88
N PHE A 18 -7.02 -4.17 4.21
CA PHE A 18 -5.83 -4.35 5.05
C PHE A 18 -6.14 -5.10 6.35
N TYR A 19 -5.12 -5.62 7.01
CA TYR A 19 -5.22 -6.23 8.34
C TYR A 19 -4.70 -5.25 9.38
N ARG A 20 -5.45 -5.07 10.47
CA ARG A 20 -4.97 -4.34 11.64
C ARG A 20 -3.81 -5.11 12.27
N VAL A 21 -2.84 -4.40 12.87
CA VAL A 21 -1.76 -5.04 13.62
C VAL A 21 -2.37 -5.92 14.73
N GLY A 22 -2.02 -7.21 14.74
CA GLY A 22 -2.57 -8.21 15.66
C GLY A 22 -3.99 -8.70 15.33
N GLY A 23 -4.61 -8.21 14.24
CA GLY A 23 -5.91 -8.67 13.77
C GLY A 23 -5.80 -9.75 12.71
N ASP A 24 -6.75 -10.68 12.71
CA ASP A 24 -6.87 -11.82 11.79
C ASP A 24 -7.94 -11.59 10.70
N LYS A 25 -8.69 -10.49 10.77
CA LYS A 25 -9.75 -10.14 9.82
C LYS A 25 -9.36 -8.95 8.93
N PRO A 26 -9.61 -9.04 7.60
CA PRO A 26 -9.40 -7.92 6.69
C PRO A 26 -10.49 -6.85 6.88
N ILE A 27 -10.11 -5.58 6.65
CA ILE A 27 -10.98 -4.41 6.74
C ILE A 27 -10.99 -3.71 5.38
N LYS A 28 -12.18 -3.53 4.79
CA LYS A 28 -12.37 -2.77 3.55
C LYS A 28 -12.18 -1.28 3.78
N VAL A 29 -11.48 -0.63 2.86
CA VAL A 29 -11.21 0.80 2.91
C VAL A 29 -11.34 1.43 1.53
N ASP A 30 -11.79 2.68 1.50
CA ASP A 30 -11.71 3.53 0.32
C ASP A 30 -10.65 4.60 0.59
N VAL A 31 -9.51 4.49 -0.09
CA VAL A 31 -8.34 5.34 0.16
C VAL A 31 -7.88 6.01 -1.12
N ARG A 32 -7.54 7.29 -1.01
CA ARG A 32 -6.80 8.02 -2.04
C ARG A 32 -5.32 8.00 -1.68
N ILE A 33 -4.48 7.49 -2.57
CA ILE A 33 -3.04 7.41 -2.37
C ILE A 33 -2.39 8.61 -3.05
N LEU A 34 -1.57 9.33 -2.30
CA LEU A 34 -0.73 10.42 -2.78
C LEU A 34 0.73 9.98 -2.61
N THR A 35 1.48 9.95 -3.70
CA THR A 35 2.90 9.59 -3.68
C THR A 35 3.75 10.78 -4.07
N ALA A 36 4.94 10.87 -3.49
CA ALA A 36 5.97 11.82 -3.87
C ALA A 36 7.31 11.06 -3.94
N THR A 37 8.09 11.34 -4.97
CA THR A 37 9.44 10.81 -5.12
C THR A 37 10.39 11.97 -5.42
N HIS A 38 11.63 11.87 -4.94
CA HIS A 38 12.69 12.82 -5.30
C HIS A 38 13.28 12.52 -6.69
N GLN A 39 12.92 11.37 -7.28
CA GLN A 39 13.39 10.96 -8.60
C GLN A 39 12.45 11.48 -9.67
N ASN A 40 13.01 11.96 -10.78
CA ASN A 40 12.22 12.34 -11.94
C ASN A 40 11.67 11.07 -12.61
N LEU A 41 10.35 10.91 -12.58
CA LEU A 41 9.65 9.74 -13.13
C LEU A 41 9.68 9.68 -14.66
N GLU A 42 9.86 10.81 -15.35
CA GLU A 42 9.91 10.85 -16.81
C GLU A 42 11.22 10.26 -17.36
N ASN A 43 12.24 10.14 -16.50
CA ASN A 43 13.56 9.63 -16.84
C ASN A 43 13.78 8.16 -16.43
N LEU A 44 12.74 7.47 -15.93
CA LEU A 44 12.74 6.09 -15.45
C LEU A 44 11.93 5.19 -16.40
#